data_AF-A0A6A8M572-F1
#
_entry.id   AF-A0A6A8M572-F1
#
_cell.length_a   1.000
_cell.length_b   1.000
_cell.length_c   1.000
_cell.angle_alpha   90.00
_cell.angle_beta   90.00
_cell.angle_gamma   90.00
#
_symmetry.space_group_name_H-M   'P 1'
#
loop_
_entity.id
_entity.type
_entity.pdbx_description
1 polymer ?
#
loop_
_entity_poly.entity_id
_entity_poly.type
_entity_poly.pdbx_seq_one_letter_code
_entity_poly.pdbx_strand_id
1 'polypeptide(L)'
;MLSPRISRMKERHLNTIPCITAERLVLQTEAYKKFAGDAVPIFRAKVVRYIMERMTTLILDDELIVGTATNAYRGASLHPEFQSSSWYTSDIDEFSTRKKDPYYISPEDKKTILETLPYWEGKSMEDLADQVMPAHIKELEKDDIICVGLENGVCGETTPDHDKIMELGLRGYMDECRRNIDAHLPQTREEQEKVDFWNACIIQCEGLITYAHRMAEEAERKASQCEKSDPERAKELRLIAENCRVVPENPPQTFYPFLCVLFVLLVILGIVPKMGGIKKAYERVATTGQLWPESSNMQNQGDELGEVMGAITDNSKKEEREVEPHLWTFIVPMLVVIVSALWLDDILYGVTLGIAVCFVTYLPTRVMSLSSFCDACYKGLEDMLFIAVVLVTSLFYRDSINLVGLPHYLIKIAGPYMNAVWLPAIAFILIGLVCFATGNIWSVPAVCTPIILPLAVSTGASIPLTLGAIISAACFGAQACFYSDVTLLSASACRINNVDYAVAQLPYIGIVTAISFVLYVIAGFAMA
;
A
#
# COMPACT_ATOMS: atom_id res chain seq x y z
N MET A 1 -4.21 16.66 13.26
CA MET A 1 -4.46 16.15 14.62
C MET A 1 -4.67 14.64 14.55
N LEU A 2 -4.14 13.85 15.49
CA LEU A 2 -4.36 12.40 15.54
C LEU A 2 -5.81 12.10 15.91
N SER A 3 -6.42 11.06 15.30
CA SER A 3 -7.77 10.63 15.69
C SER A 3 -7.76 10.04 17.11
N PRO A 4 -8.90 10.07 17.84
CA PRO A 4 -8.98 9.47 19.18
C PRO A 4 -8.52 8.01 19.24
N ARG A 5 -8.80 7.23 18.17
CA ARG A 5 -8.33 5.85 18.00
C ARG A 5 -6.81 5.77 17.99
N ILE A 6 -6.16 6.55 17.13
CA ILE A 6 -4.70 6.53 16.98
C ILE A 6 -4.02 7.03 18.27
N SER A 7 -4.62 8.00 18.96
CA SER A 7 -4.14 8.44 20.27
C SER A 7 -4.18 7.31 21.31
N ARG A 8 -5.29 6.56 21.41
CA ARG A 8 -5.38 5.39 22.31
C ARG A 8 -4.41 4.27 21.94
N MET A 9 -4.27 3.96 20.65
CA MET A 9 -3.32 2.94 20.18
C MET A 9 -1.87 3.33 20.51
N LYS A 10 -1.50 4.60 20.29
CA LYS A 10 -0.18 5.15 20.64
C LYS A 10 0.07 5.08 22.14
N GLU A 11 -0.90 5.52 22.95
CA GLU A 11 -0.79 5.47 24.42
C GLU A 11 -0.65 4.02 24.91
N ARG A 12 -1.46 3.10 24.41
CA ARG A 12 -1.34 1.65 24.68
C ARG A 12 0.04 1.14 24.30
N HIS A 13 0.56 1.50 23.12
CA HIS A 13 1.89 1.09 22.67
C HIS A 13 3.00 1.55 23.62
N LEU A 14 3.01 2.84 23.97
CA LEU A 14 4.05 3.44 24.82
C LEU A 14 3.99 2.93 26.28
N ASN A 15 2.80 2.63 26.79
CA ASN A 15 2.60 2.21 28.17
C ASN A 15 2.67 0.69 28.38
N THR A 16 2.67 -0.12 27.32
CA THR A 16 2.79 -1.58 27.42
C THR A 16 4.25 -2.00 27.42
N ILE A 17 4.68 -2.73 28.45
CA ILE A 17 5.98 -3.41 28.46
C ILE A 17 5.89 -4.65 27.55
N PRO A 18 6.82 -4.85 26.59
CA PRO A 18 6.87 -6.06 25.78
C PRO A 18 6.87 -7.34 26.62
N CYS A 19 6.37 -8.44 26.09
CA CYS A 19 6.36 -9.73 26.78
C CYS A 19 6.91 -10.86 25.93
N ILE A 20 7.43 -11.92 26.55
CA ILE A 20 7.84 -13.15 25.86
C ILE A 20 6.74 -14.20 26.03
N THR A 21 6.40 -14.88 24.93
CA THR A 21 5.31 -15.85 24.86
C THR A 21 5.83 -17.23 24.46
N ALA A 22 5.31 -18.29 25.08
CA ALA A 22 5.78 -19.67 24.85
C ALA A 22 5.15 -20.35 23.63
N GLU A 23 4.04 -19.81 23.10
CA GLU A 23 3.20 -20.48 22.10
C GLU A 23 3.98 -20.97 20.88
N ARG A 24 4.75 -20.09 20.23
CA ARG A 24 5.53 -20.46 19.04
C ARG A 24 6.55 -21.55 19.36
N LEU A 25 7.25 -21.45 20.49
CA LEU A 25 8.26 -22.43 20.92
C LEU A 25 7.65 -23.82 21.03
N VAL A 26 6.47 -23.94 21.65
CA VAL A 26 5.76 -25.21 21.80
C VAL A 26 5.32 -25.76 20.44
N LEU A 27 4.60 -24.96 19.65
CA LEU A 27 4.08 -25.37 18.34
C LEU A 27 5.21 -25.79 17.38
N GLN A 28 6.32 -25.04 17.40
CA GLN A 28 7.49 -25.37 16.60
C GLN A 28 8.14 -26.67 17.07
N THR A 29 8.27 -26.88 18.38
CA THR A 29 8.84 -28.11 18.94
C THR A 29 8.03 -29.34 18.54
N GLU A 30 6.70 -29.24 18.60
CA GLU A 30 5.79 -30.29 18.13
C GLU A 30 5.98 -30.58 16.64
N ALA A 31 6.00 -29.52 15.82
CA ALA A 31 6.18 -29.65 14.37
C ALA A 31 7.54 -30.29 14.02
N TYR A 32 8.62 -29.90 14.72
CA TYR A 32 9.96 -30.47 14.53
C TYR A 32 9.98 -31.97 14.82
N LYS A 33 9.34 -32.40 15.91
CA LYS A 33 9.23 -33.84 16.25
C LYS A 33 8.40 -34.60 15.23
N LYS A 34 7.36 -33.97 14.67
CA LYS A 34 6.41 -34.59 13.74
C LYS A 34 6.96 -34.75 12.32
N PHE A 35 7.70 -33.77 11.82
CA PHE A 35 8.14 -33.70 10.42
C PHE A 35 9.63 -34.02 10.23
N ALA A 36 10.32 -34.45 11.29
CA ALA A 36 11.71 -34.88 11.19
C ALA A 36 11.90 -35.94 10.10
N GLY A 37 12.89 -35.74 9.22
CA GLY A 37 13.21 -36.65 8.12
C GLY A 37 12.75 -36.18 6.72
N ASP A 38 11.91 -35.15 6.65
CA ASP A 38 11.58 -34.51 5.38
C ASP A 38 12.79 -33.74 4.79
N ALA A 39 12.79 -33.51 3.47
CA ALA A 39 13.74 -32.62 2.82
C ALA A 39 13.69 -31.23 3.45
N VAL A 40 14.85 -30.58 3.65
CA VAL A 40 14.96 -29.35 4.47
C VAL A 40 13.96 -28.25 4.05
N PRO A 41 13.77 -27.90 2.77
CA PRO A 41 12.78 -26.89 2.38
C PRO A 41 11.35 -27.27 2.77
N ILE A 42 10.95 -28.52 2.50
CA ILE A 42 9.63 -29.06 2.82
C ILE A 42 9.41 -29.09 4.33
N PHE A 43 10.41 -29.56 5.07
CA PHE A 43 10.39 -29.61 6.52
C PHE A 43 10.12 -28.22 7.11
N ARG A 44 10.86 -27.19 6.68
CA ARG A 44 10.69 -25.81 7.16
C ARG A 44 9.31 -25.26 6.80
N ALA A 45 8.83 -25.50 5.58
CA ALA A 45 7.49 -25.08 5.16
C ALA A 45 6.37 -25.75 5.98
N LYS A 46 6.47 -27.05 6.24
CA LYS A 46 5.51 -27.79 7.08
C LYS A 46 5.48 -27.29 8.51
N VAL A 47 6.65 -26.92 9.08
CA VAL A 47 6.71 -26.28 10.40
C VAL A 47 5.96 -24.96 10.41
N VAL A 48 6.21 -24.08 9.44
CA VAL A 48 5.52 -22.78 9.33
C VAL A 48 4.01 -22.99 9.19
N ARG A 49 3.58 -23.89 8.30
CA ARG A 49 2.16 -24.23 8.14
C ARG A 49 1.54 -24.75 9.44
N TYR A 50 2.22 -25.63 10.17
CA TYR A 50 1.73 -26.17 11.44
C TYR A 50 1.49 -25.08 12.48
N ILE A 51 2.40 -24.09 12.55
CA ILE A 51 2.27 -22.91 13.40
C ILE A 51 1.09 -22.05 12.94
N MET A 52 1.01 -21.70 11.65
CA MET A 52 -0.05 -20.85 11.09
C MET A 52 -1.46 -21.44 11.25
N GLU A 53 -1.58 -22.77 11.24
CA GLU A 53 -2.84 -23.48 11.49
C GLU A 53 -3.29 -23.45 12.96
N ARG A 54 -2.37 -23.20 13.91
CA ARG A 54 -2.62 -23.40 15.36
C ARG A 54 -2.37 -22.18 16.23
N MET A 55 -1.53 -21.25 15.81
CA MET A 55 -1.20 -20.07 16.61
C MET A 55 -2.45 -19.27 16.93
N THR A 56 -2.48 -18.62 18.09
CA THR A 56 -3.64 -17.84 18.50
C THR A 56 -3.86 -16.66 17.56
N THR A 57 -5.07 -16.57 17.01
CA THR A 57 -5.52 -15.41 16.25
C THR A 57 -5.94 -14.32 17.22
N LEU A 58 -5.22 -13.20 17.23
CA LEU A 58 -5.46 -12.09 18.14
C LEU A 58 -5.79 -10.82 17.35
N ILE A 59 -6.97 -10.26 17.62
CA ILE A 59 -7.40 -8.96 17.12
C ILE A 59 -7.55 -8.04 18.32
N LEU A 60 -6.77 -6.97 18.36
CA LEU A 60 -6.74 -6.04 19.48
C LEU A 60 -7.84 -4.98 19.34
N ASP A 61 -8.15 -4.33 20.45
CA ASP A 61 -9.07 -3.19 20.42
C ASP A 61 -8.49 -2.09 19.54
N ASP A 62 -9.38 -1.34 18.89
CA ASP A 62 -9.08 -0.24 17.96
C ASP A 62 -8.39 -0.64 16.62
N GLU A 63 -7.97 -1.90 16.42
CA GLU A 63 -7.30 -2.31 15.16
C GLU A 63 -8.25 -2.32 13.95
N LEU A 64 -7.78 -1.78 12.82
CA LEU A 64 -8.40 -1.90 11.49
C LEU A 64 -7.57 -2.78 10.55
N ILE A 65 -6.25 -2.82 10.77
CA ILE A 65 -5.32 -3.75 10.14
C ILE A 65 -4.97 -4.77 11.21
N VAL A 66 -5.15 -6.04 10.89
CA VAL A 66 -4.98 -7.13 11.85
C VAL A 66 -3.89 -8.09 11.39
N GLY A 67 -3.36 -8.84 12.36
CA GLY A 67 -2.26 -9.77 12.13
C GLY A 67 -1.14 -9.47 13.12
N THR A 68 -1.03 -10.30 14.14
CA THR A 68 0.11 -10.29 15.07
C THR A 68 0.87 -11.59 14.94
N ALA A 69 2.17 -11.55 15.24
CA ALA A 69 3.03 -12.72 15.22
C ALA A 69 3.00 -13.52 16.54
N THR A 70 2.24 -13.06 17.54
CA THR A 70 2.18 -13.66 18.88
C THR A 70 0.77 -13.60 19.47
N ASN A 71 0.52 -14.42 20.50
CA ASN A 71 -0.73 -14.44 21.25
C ASN A 71 -0.87 -13.28 22.26
N ALA A 72 0.02 -12.29 22.24
CA ALA A 72 0.00 -11.15 23.16
C ALA A 72 0.36 -9.82 22.47
N TYR A 73 -0.17 -8.70 22.99
CA TYR A 73 0.22 -7.38 22.48
C TYR A 73 1.66 -7.06 22.84
N ARG A 74 2.45 -6.61 21.85
CA ARG A 74 3.91 -6.47 21.97
C ARG A 74 4.59 -7.75 22.49
N GLY A 75 4.02 -8.90 22.13
CA GLY A 75 4.62 -10.20 22.42
C GLY A 75 5.79 -10.49 21.48
N ALA A 76 6.84 -11.09 22.02
CA ALA A 76 7.96 -11.67 21.30
C ALA A 76 7.86 -13.20 21.36
N SER A 77 8.13 -13.83 20.21
CA SER A 77 8.27 -15.28 20.11
C SER A 77 9.73 -15.67 20.28
N LEU A 78 9.95 -16.89 20.79
CA LEU A 78 11.27 -17.50 20.81
C LEU A 78 11.55 -18.26 19.51
N HIS A 79 12.80 -18.18 19.06
CA HIS A 79 13.30 -18.78 17.82
C HIS A 79 14.47 -19.75 18.09
N PRO A 80 14.20 -20.89 18.76
CA PRO A 80 15.23 -21.82 19.24
C PRO A 80 15.97 -22.56 18.11
N GLU A 81 15.48 -22.45 16.87
CA GLU A 81 16.17 -22.98 15.69
C GLU A 81 17.37 -22.12 15.27
N PHE A 82 17.41 -20.86 15.70
CA PHE A 82 18.52 -19.94 15.42
C PHE A 82 19.36 -19.69 16.68
N GLN A 83 18.69 -19.48 17.81
CA GLN A 83 19.32 -19.08 19.07
C GLN A 83 19.47 -20.26 20.04
N SER A 84 20.62 -20.33 20.70
CA SER A 84 20.95 -21.36 21.67
C SER A 84 20.02 -21.30 22.87
N SER A 85 19.57 -22.47 23.35
CA SER A 85 18.74 -22.58 24.54
C SER A 85 19.48 -22.22 25.83
N SER A 86 20.82 -22.21 25.79
CA SER A 86 21.70 -22.02 26.94
C SER A 86 21.54 -20.62 27.56
N TRP A 87 21.67 -19.56 26.76
CA TRP A 87 21.56 -18.18 27.23
C TRP A 87 20.13 -17.82 27.65
N TYR A 88 19.13 -18.40 26.99
CA TYR A 88 17.75 -18.22 27.41
C TYR A 88 17.51 -18.75 28.81
N THR A 89 18.09 -19.92 29.13
CA THR A 89 17.92 -20.55 30.43
C THR A 89 18.67 -19.80 31.53
N SER A 90 19.86 -19.25 31.24
CA SER A 90 20.64 -18.48 32.22
C SER A 90 19.99 -17.15 32.57
N ASP A 91 19.42 -16.47 31.57
CA ASP A 91 19.00 -15.08 31.71
C ASP A 91 17.48 -14.93 31.94
N ILE A 92 16.73 -16.03 31.99
CA ILE A 92 15.26 -15.97 31.99
C ILE A 92 14.68 -15.14 33.14
N ASP A 93 15.37 -15.15 34.28
CA ASP A 93 15.01 -14.40 35.48
C ASP A 93 15.30 -12.90 35.36
N GLU A 94 16.27 -12.53 34.52
CA GLU A 94 16.75 -11.15 34.40
C GLU A 94 16.01 -10.34 33.34
N PHE A 95 15.32 -10.97 32.37
CA PHE A 95 14.63 -10.26 31.27
C PHE A 95 13.71 -9.12 31.75
N SER A 96 13.00 -9.33 32.86
CA SER A 96 12.06 -8.35 33.41
C SER A 96 12.74 -7.16 34.10
N THR A 97 14.01 -7.30 34.49
CA THR A 97 14.78 -6.30 35.25
C THR A 97 15.91 -5.67 34.44
N ARG A 98 16.09 -6.07 33.17
CA ARG A 98 17.08 -5.49 32.26
C ARG A 98 16.90 -3.98 32.12
N LYS A 99 18.02 -3.26 32.14
CA LYS A 99 18.05 -1.81 31.96
C LYS A 99 17.67 -1.38 30.54
N LYS A 100 18.01 -2.20 29.54
CA LYS A 100 17.68 -2.00 28.13
C LYS A 100 16.72 -3.10 27.71
N ASP A 101 15.64 -2.70 27.06
CA ASP A 101 14.61 -3.58 26.49
C ASP A 101 14.12 -4.67 27.47
N PRO A 102 13.46 -4.27 28.58
CA PRO A 102 12.89 -5.24 29.51
C PRO A 102 11.71 -5.97 28.87
N TYR A 103 11.65 -7.28 29.10
CA TYR A 103 10.54 -8.14 28.68
C TYR A 103 9.88 -8.78 29.90
N TYR A 104 8.57 -8.67 29.98
CA TYR A 104 7.78 -9.42 30.95
C TYR A 104 7.59 -10.87 30.49
N ILE A 105 7.65 -11.81 31.43
CA ILE A 105 7.34 -13.22 31.16
C ILE A 105 6.35 -13.69 32.21
N SER A 106 5.22 -14.23 31.78
CA SER A 106 4.24 -14.80 32.72
C SER A 106 4.85 -16.03 33.42
N PRO A 107 4.48 -16.34 34.67
CA PRO A 107 4.92 -17.56 35.35
C PRO A 107 4.62 -18.83 34.55
N GLU A 108 3.48 -18.85 33.85
CA GLU A 108 3.02 -19.95 33.01
C GLU A 108 3.89 -20.10 31.75
N ASP A 109 4.16 -19.01 31.03
CA ASP A 109 5.04 -19.02 29.86
C ASP A 109 6.46 -19.41 30.28
N LYS A 110 6.97 -18.83 31.37
CA LYS A 110 8.31 -19.13 31.88
C LYS A 110 8.50 -20.62 32.17
N LYS A 111 7.53 -21.23 32.86
CA LYS A 111 7.55 -22.67 33.13
C LYS A 111 7.54 -23.48 31.83
N THR A 112 6.64 -23.14 30.90
CA THR A 112 6.49 -23.83 29.61
C THR A 112 7.77 -23.72 28.76
N ILE A 113 8.41 -22.55 28.76
CA ILE A 113 9.68 -22.30 28.07
C ILE A 113 10.77 -23.20 28.64
N LEU A 114 10.98 -23.20 29.96
CA LEU A 114 12.01 -24.00 30.62
C LEU A 114 11.79 -25.51 30.45
N GLU A 115 10.54 -25.97 30.36
CA GLU A 115 10.22 -27.38 30.08
C GLU A 115 10.48 -27.76 28.61
N THR A 116 10.40 -26.80 27.68
CA THR A 116 10.50 -27.06 26.23
C THR A 116 11.92 -26.89 25.70
N LEU A 117 12.68 -25.92 26.22
CA LEU A 117 14.05 -25.59 25.78
C LEU A 117 15.04 -26.77 25.77
N PRO A 118 15.01 -27.75 26.69
CA PRO A 118 15.92 -28.89 26.66
C PRO A 118 15.86 -29.70 25.36
N TYR A 119 14.74 -29.68 24.62
CA TYR A 119 14.67 -30.33 23.31
C TYR A 119 15.60 -29.68 22.27
N TRP A 120 15.91 -28.39 22.42
CA TRP A 120 16.65 -27.59 21.44
C TRP A 120 18.15 -27.49 21.72
N GLU A 121 18.61 -28.04 22.83
CA GLU A 121 20.02 -28.02 23.22
C GLU A 121 20.89 -28.66 22.13
N GLY A 122 21.86 -27.89 21.62
CA GLY A 122 22.79 -28.32 20.57
C GLY A 122 22.19 -28.42 19.16
N LYS A 123 20.98 -27.88 18.94
CA LYS A 123 20.28 -27.94 17.64
C LYS A 123 20.12 -26.58 16.95
N SER A 124 20.48 -25.49 17.63
CA SER A 124 20.33 -24.14 17.07
C SER A 124 21.42 -23.85 16.03
N MET A 125 21.17 -22.86 15.17
CA MET A 125 22.20 -22.33 14.27
C MET A 125 23.41 -21.82 15.05
N GLU A 126 23.20 -21.14 16.17
CA GLU A 126 24.25 -20.63 17.06
C GLU A 126 25.16 -21.76 17.57
N ASP A 127 24.59 -22.86 18.08
CA ASP A 127 25.36 -24.03 18.55
C ASP A 127 26.17 -24.70 17.42
N LEU A 128 25.69 -24.61 16.18
CA LEU A 128 26.37 -25.13 14.99
C LEU A 128 27.43 -24.17 14.47
N ALA A 129 27.18 -22.85 14.50
CA ALA A 129 28.12 -21.82 14.08
C ALA A 129 29.41 -21.93 14.89
N ASP A 130 29.27 -22.17 16.19
CA ASP A 130 30.38 -22.42 17.09
C ASP A 130 31.26 -23.60 16.65
N GLN A 131 30.70 -24.66 16.06
CA GLN A 131 31.48 -25.82 15.64
C GLN A 131 32.25 -25.57 14.33
N VAL A 132 31.75 -24.67 13.49
CA VAL A 132 32.26 -24.44 12.13
C VAL A 132 33.22 -23.24 12.08
N MET A 133 33.11 -22.33 13.04
CA MET A 133 33.88 -21.08 13.02
C MET A 133 35.40 -21.30 13.14
N PRO A 134 36.21 -20.64 12.30
CA PRO A 134 37.66 -20.68 12.44
C PRO A 134 38.12 -20.13 13.80
N ALA A 135 39.10 -20.80 14.41
CA ALA A 135 39.61 -20.42 15.75
C ALA A 135 40.03 -18.96 15.85
N HIS A 136 40.67 -18.41 14.81
CA HIS A 136 41.11 -17.01 14.80
C HIS A 136 39.94 -16.01 14.85
N ILE A 137 38.76 -16.34 14.28
CA ILE A 137 37.58 -15.47 14.36
C ILE A 137 37.06 -15.43 15.80
N LYS A 138 36.98 -16.60 16.45
CA LYS A 138 36.58 -16.69 17.86
C LYS A 138 37.53 -15.94 18.79
N GLU A 139 38.83 -15.96 18.51
CA GLU A 139 39.82 -15.17 19.25
C GLU A 139 39.58 -13.67 19.07
N LEU A 140 39.31 -13.21 17.84
CA LEU A 140 38.99 -11.80 17.58
C LEU A 140 37.69 -11.34 18.24
N GLU A 141 36.66 -12.18 18.28
CA GLU A 141 35.42 -11.89 19.00
C GLU A 141 35.62 -11.82 20.51
N LYS A 142 36.39 -12.77 21.06
CA LYS A 142 36.74 -12.78 22.48
C LYS A 142 37.53 -11.54 22.91
N ASP A 143 38.32 -10.99 21.99
CA ASP A 143 39.08 -9.75 22.19
C ASP A 143 38.25 -8.48 21.85
N ASP A 144 36.94 -8.62 21.62
CA ASP A 144 36.00 -7.54 21.27
C ASP A 144 36.41 -6.75 20.00
N ILE A 145 37.18 -7.37 19.09
CA ILE A 145 37.65 -6.73 17.84
C ILE A 145 36.56 -6.79 16.76
N ILE A 146 35.81 -7.88 16.70
CA ILE A 146 34.70 -8.09 15.77
C ILE A 146 33.51 -8.70 16.53
N CYS A 147 32.33 -8.60 15.92
CA CYS A 147 31.13 -9.33 16.32
C CYS A 147 30.46 -9.83 15.04
N VAL A 148 30.21 -11.13 14.95
CA VAL A 148 29.61 -11.74 13.76
C VAL A 148 28.09 -11.76 13.92
N GLY A 149 27.43 -10.80 13.28
CA GLY A 149 26.00 -10.52 13.51
C GLY A 149 24.98 -11.61 13.12
N LEU A 150 25.38 -12.69 12.45
CA LEU A 150 24.47 -13.77 11.99
C LEU A 150 24.72 -15.12 12.69
N GLU A 151 25.42 -15.13 13.83
CA GLU A 151 25.60 -16.36 14.62
C GLU A 151 24.33 -16.77 15.37
N ASN A 152 23.63 -15.79 15.95
CA ASN A 152 22.47 -15.99 16.81
C ASN A 152 21.20 -15.30 16.26
N GLY A 153 21.21 -14.97 14.96
CA GLY A 153 20.19 -14.17 14.29
C GLY A 153 19.68 -14.83 13.01
N VAL A 154 18.53 -14.36 12.54
CA VAL A 154 17.98 -14.74 11.22
C VAL A 154 18.47 -13.73 10.20
N CYS A 155 18.88 -14.17 9.00
CA CYS A 155 19.06 -13.25 7.89
C CYS A 155 17.68 -12.78 7.41
N GLY A 156 17.40 -11.49 7.58
CA GLY A 156 16.10 -10.88 7.30
C GLY A 156 16.19 -9.63 6.43
N GLU A 157 17.40 -9.20 6.07
CA GLU A 157 17.70 -7.96 5.34
C GLU A 157 17.37 -8.09 3.84
N THR A 158 16.09 -8.29 3.54
CA THR A 158 15.57 -8.40 2.17
C THR A 158 14.28 -7.62 2.02
N THR A 159 14.05 -7.11 0.81
CA THR A 159 12.77 -6.53 0.39
C THR A 159 12.11 -7.54 -0.54
N PRO A 160 11.07 -8.27 -0.08
CA PRO A 160 10.33 -9.17 -0.95
C PRO A 160 9.63 -8.43 -2.09
N ASP A 161 9.30 -9.17 -3.15
CA ASP A 161 8.50 -8.66 -4.27
C ASP A 161 7.03 -8.51 -3.84
N HIS A 162 6.74 -7.41 -3.15
CA HIS A 162 5.40 -7.09 -2.69
C HIS A 162 4.43 -6.82 -3.85
N ASP A 163 4.93 -6.27 -4.97
CA ASP A 163 4.12 -5.98 -6.16
C ASP A 163 3.50 -7.25 -6.72
N LYS A 164 4.31 -8.30 -6.90
CA LYS A 164 3.82 -9.57 -7.41
C LYS A 164 2.79 -10.23 -6.49
N ILE A 165 2.90 -10.06 -5.16
CA ILE A 165 1.88 -10.53 -4.21
C ILE A 165 0.58 -9.73 -4.38
N MET A 166 0.68 -8.41 -4.60
CA MET A 166 -0.49 -7.56 -4.81
C MET A 166 -1.17 -7.83 -6.16
N GLU A 167 -0.43 -8.18 -7.21
CA GLU A 167 -0.98 -8.48 -8.53
C GLU A 167 -1.62 -9.85 -8.63
N LEU A 168 -0.98 -10.86 -8.04
CA LEU A 168 -1.33 -12.27 -8.25
C LEU A 168 -2.03 -12.92 -7.04
N GLY A 169 -1.83 -12.35 -5.83
CA GLY A 169 -2.11 -13.04 -4.58
C GLY A 169 -1.21 -14.28 -4.37
N LEU A 170 -1.31 -14.89 -3.20
CA LEU A 170 -0.62 -16.15 -2.91
C LEU A 170 -1.10 -17.28 -3.81
N ARG A 171 -2.35 -17.24 -4.28
CA ARG A 171 -2.88 -18.22 -5.24
C ARG A 171 -2.08 -18.20 -6.56
N GLY A 172 -1.79 -17.03 -7.12
CA GLY A 172 -1.03 -16.95 -8.36
C GLY A 172 0.43 -17.40 -8.20
N TYR A 173 1.04 -17.16 -7.04
CA TYR A 173 2.37 -17.75 -6.70
C TYR A 173 2.33 -19.27 -6.63
N MET A 174 1.29 -19.85 -6.02
CA MET A 174 1.11 -21.30 -5.96
C MET A 174 0.94 -21.88 -7.36
N ASP A 175 0.17 -21.22 -8.23
CA ASP A 175 -0.04 -21.67 -9.60
C ASP A 175 1.24 -21.58 -10.44
N GLU A 176 2.09 -20.59 -10.20
CA GLU A 176 3.43 -20.54 -10.80
C GLU A 176 4.32 -21.69 -10.34
N CYS A 177 4.35 -21.98 -9.03
CA CYS A 177 5.10 -23.12 -8.50
C CYS A 177 4.60 -24.44 -9.11
N ARG A 178 3.28 -24.62 -9.24
CA ARG A 178 2.68 -25.79 -9.88
C ARG A 178 3.09 -25.91 -11.34
N ARG A 179 3.03 -24.82 -12.12
CA ARG A 179 3.52 -24.81 -13.51
C ARG A 179 5.00 -25.20 -13.61
N ASN A 180 5.84 -24.72 -12.70
CA ASN A 180 7.26 -25.07 -12.68
C ASN A 180 7.48 -26.56 -12.36
N ILE A 181 6.70 -27.12 -11.45
CA ILE A 181 6.73 -28.56 -11.13
C ILE A 181 6.28 -29.39 -12.34
N ASP A 182 5.14 -29.03 -12.95
CA ASP A 182 4.59 -29.76 -14.10
C ASP A 182 5.51 -29.72 -15.33
N ALA A 183 6.26 -28.63 -15.50
CA ALA A 183 7.21 -28.45 -16.59
C ALA A 183 8.57 -29.13 -16.33
N HIS A 184 8.82 -29.66 -15.12
CA HIS A 184 10.14 -30.14 -14.71
C HIS A 184 10.08 -31.57 -14.16
N LEU A 185 10.52 -32.54 -14.96
CA LEU A 185 10.67 -33.94 -14.53
C LEU A 185 12.11 -34.17 -14.02
N PRO A 186 12.35 -34.21 -12.70
CA PRO A 186 13.70 -34.28 -12.16
C PRO A 186 14.35 -35.64 -12.46
N GLN A 187 15.60 -35.62 -12.95
CA GLN A 187 16.42 -36.82 -13.19
C GLN A 187 17.65 -36.86 -12.27
N THR A 188 18.01 -35.70 -11.69
CA THR A 188 19.13 -35.54 -10.78
C THR A 188 18.67 -35.07 -9.40
N ARG A 189 19.54 -35.22 -8.39
CA ARG A 189 19.29 -34.71 -7.05
C ARG A 189 19.08 -33.19 -7.03
N GLU A 190 19.89 -32.43 -7.77
CA GLU A 190 19.79 -30.97 -7.82
C GLU A 190 18.45 -30.51 -8.44
N GLU A 191 17.94 -31.23 -9.44
CA GLU A 191 16.63 -30.97 -10.02
C GLU A 191 15.50 -31.32 -9.04
N GLN A 192 15.65 -32.40 -8.27
CA GLN A 192 14.69 -32.75 -7.21
C GLN A 192 14.66 -31.67 -6.12
N GLU A 193 15.80 -31.08 -5.75
CA GLU A 193 15.87 -30.00 -4.77
C GLU A 193 15.08 -28.75 -5.21
N LYS A 194 15.01 -28.46 -6.53
CA LYS A 194 14.15 -27.38 -7.08
C LYS A 194 12.66 -27.70 -6.95
N VAL A 195 12.29 -28.95 -7.24
CA VAL A 195 10.90 -29.42 -7.09
C VAL A 195 10.48 -29.38 -5.62
N ASP A 196 11.36 -29.79 -4.72
CA ASP A 196 11.12 -29.71 -3.27
C ASP A 196 10.99 -28.26 -2.80
N PHE A 197 11.77 -27.34 -3.37
CA PHE A 197 11.63 -25.90 -3.10
C PHE A 197 10.27 -25.35 -3.54
N TRP A 198 9.81 -25.63 -4.78
CA TRP A 198 8.50 -25.16 -5.24
C TRP A 198 7.35 -25.76 -4.43
N ASN A 199 7.45 -27.04 -4.06
CA ASN A 199 6.49 -27.68 -3.15
C ASN A 199 6.50 -27.01 -1.76
N ALA A 200 7.67 -26.64 -1.24
CA ALA A 200 7.79 -25.91 0.02
C ALA A 200 7.11 -24.53 -0.06
N CYS A 201 7.29 -23.79 -1.16
CA CYS A 201 6.61 -22.52 -1.39
C CYS A 201 5.07 -22.68 -1.39
N ILE A 202 4.54 -23.72 -2.03
CA ILE A 202 3.10 -24.02 -2.04
C ILE A 202 2.60 -24.26 -0.62
N ILE A 203 3.27 -25.13 0.16
CA ILE A 203 2.89 -25.45 1.55
C ILE A 203 2.89 -24.19 2.43
N GLN A 204 3.88 -23.31 2.23
CA GLN A 204 3.98 -22.06 2.99
C GLN A 204 2.85 -21.08 2.64
N CYS A 205 2.54 -20.93 1.35
CA CYS A 205 1.42 -20.12 0.89
C CYS A 205 0.08 -20.61 1.46
N GLU A 206 -0.16 -21.92 1.44
CA GLU A 206 -1.35 -22.55 2.05
C GLU A 206 -1.45 -22.26 3.56
N GLY A 207 -0.33 -22.30 4.28
CA GLY A 207 -0.27 -21.95 5.69
C GLY A 207 -0.68 -20.49 5.94
N LEU A 208 -0.16 -19.55 5.16
CA LEU A 208 -0.49 -18.12 5.27
C LEU A 208 -1.95 -17.82 4.92
N ILE A 209 -2.49 -18.43 3.86
CA ILE A 209 -3.92 -18.34 3.49
C ILE A 209 -4.79 -18.85 4.63
N THR A 210 -4.41 -20.01 5.21
CA THR A 210 -5.13 -20.59 6.35
C THR A 210 -5.14 -19.65 7.54
N TYR A 211 -4.01 -19.02 7.86
CA TYR A 211 -3.95 -18.04 8.96
C TYR A 211 -4.85 -16.82 8.70
N ALA A 212 -4.85 -16.28 7.48
CA ALA A 212 -5.74 -15.19 7.10
C ALA A 212 -7.22 -15.57 7.26
N HIS A 213 -7.61 -16.76 6.81
CA HIS A 213 -8.98 -17.26 6.99
C HIS A 213 -9.36 -17.46 8.47
N ARG A 214 -8.44 -17.93 9.31
CA ARG A 214 -8.66 -18.04 10.76
C ARG A 214 -8.81 -16.66 11.41
N MET A 215 -8.05 -15.66 10.96
CA MET A 215 -8.22 -14.27 11.40
C MET A 215 -9.60 -13.73 11.01
N ALA A 216 -10.12 -14.12 9.84
CA ALA A 216 -11.48 -13.76 9.45
C ALA A 216 -12.54 -14.39 10.37
N GLU A 217 -12.39 -15.67 10.72
CA GLU A 217 -13.28 -16.36 11.67
C GLU A 217 -13.25 -15.73 13.06
N GLU A 218 -12.07 -15.33 13.55
CA GLU A 218 -11.93 -14.64 14.83
C GLU A 218 -12.57 -13.24 14.80
N ALA A 219 -12.46 -12.53 13.68
CA ALA A 219 -13.10 -11.23 13.48
C ALA A 219 -14.63 -11.37 13.46
N GLU A 220 -15.17 -12.37 12.75
CA GLU A 220 -16.60 -12.71 12.76
C GLU A 220 -17.09 -13.04 14.18
N ARG A 221 -16.34 -13.89 14.91
CA ARG A 221 -16.65 -14.29 16.29
C ARG A 221 -16.72 -13.06 17.21
N LYS A 222 -15.73 -12.16 17.13
CA LYS A 222 -15.71 -10.93 17.93
C LYS A 222 -16.83 -9.97 17.53
N ALA A 223 -17.13 -9.85 16.24
CA ALA A 223 -18.23 -9.02 15.74
C ALA A 223 -19.57 -9.46 16.34
N SER A 224 -19.85 -10.77 16.37
CA SER A 224 -21.06 -11.30 17.00
C SER A 224 -21.14 -11.04 18.51
N GLN A 225 -19.99 -10.99 19.20
CA GLN A 225 -19.94 -10.71 20.64
C GLN A 225 -20.20 -9.24 20.98
N CYS A 226 -19.65 -8.30 20.19
CA CYS A 226 -19.79 -6.87 20.45
C CYS A 226 -21.01 -6.24 19.75
N GLU A 227 -21.75 -6.97 18.91
CA GLU A 227 -22.89 -6.45 18.13
C GLU A 227 -23.93 -5.69 18.97
N LYS A 228 -24.22 -6.14 20.19
CA LYS A 228 -25.19 -5.50 21.08
C LYS A 228 -24.61 -4.33 21.88
N SER A 229 -23.31 -4.36 22.17
CA SER A 229 -22.66 -3.37 23.05
C SER A 229 -22.00 -2.24 22.26
N ASP A 230 -21.43 -2.53 21.10
CA ASP A 230 -20.74 -1.61 20.20
C ASP A 230 -20.99 -1.98 18.72
N PRO A 231 -22.12 -1.51 18.15
CA PRO A 231 -22.48 -1.80 16.77
C PRO A 231 -21.48 -1.29 15.74
N GLU A 232 -20.74 -0.21 16.03
CA GLU A 232 -19.75 0.36 15.12
C GLU A 232 -18.49 -0.51 15.09
N ARG A 233 -18.00 -0.97 16.25
CA ARG A 233 -16.89 -1.93 16.29
C ARG A 233 -17.25 -3.26 15.63
N ALA A 234 -18.49 -3.72 15.78
CA ALA A 234 -18.96 -4.93 15.10
C ALA A 234 -18.93 -4.80 13.57
N LYS A 235 -19.19 -3.62 13.01
CA LYS A 235 -19.06 -3.36 11.56
C LYS A 235 -17.61 -3.43 11.11
N GLU A 236 -16.69 -2.82 11.85
CA GLU A 236 -15.26 -2.86 11.53
C GLU A 236 -14.71 -4.27 11.53
N LEU A 237 -15.12 -5.10 12.49
CA LEU A 237 -14.70 -6.49 12.58
C LEU A 237 -15.23 -7.34 11.42
N ARG A 238 -16.44 -7.07 10.92
CA ARG A 238 -16.94 -7.74 9.71
C ARG A 238 -16.14 -7.34 8.47
N LEU A 239 -15.78 -6.06 8.34
CA LEU A 239 -14.92 -5.60 7.25
C LEU A 239 -13.53 -6.26 7.31
N ILE A 240 -12.96 -6.40 8.52
CA ILE A 240 -11.70 -7.13 8.73
C ILE A 240 -11.86 -8.58 8.25
N ALA A 241 -12.95 -9.25 8.63
CA ALA A 241 -13.21 -10.62 8.21
C ALA A 241 -13.27 -10.75 6.69
N GLU A 242 -14.05 -9.90 6.03
CA GLU A 242 -14.20 -9.87 4.58
C GLU A 242 -12.86 -9.67 3.87
N ASN A 243 -12.04 -8.72 4.34
CA ASN A 243 -10.71 -8.48 3.78
C ASN A 243 -9.79 -9.70 3.95
N CYS A 244 -9.78 -10.32 5.13
CA CYS A 244 -8.97 -11.49 5.42
C CYS A 244 -9.42 -12.77 4.67
N ARG A 245 -10.65 -12.80 4.13
CA ARG A 245 -11.10 -13.87 3.21
C ARG A 245 -10.61 -13.69 1.78
N VAL A 246 -10.24 -12.46 1.40
CA VAL A 246 -9.80 -12.14 0.04
C VAL A 246 -8.28 -12.08 -0.02
N VAL A 247 -7.66 -11.27 0.84
CA VAL A 247 -6.21 -11.03 0.88
C VAL A 247 -5.62 -11.82 2.05
N PRO A 248 -4.48 -12.51 1.88
CA PRO A 248 -3.56 -12.45 0.73
C PRO A 248 -3.78 -13.54 -0.34
N GLU A 249 -4.86 -14.32 -0.28
CA GLU A 249 -5.08 -15.41 -1.23
C GLU A 249 -5.24 -14.90 -2.68
N ASN A 250 -6.03 -13.85 -2.86
CA ASN A 250 -6.39 -13.25 -4.14
C ASN A 250 -6.00 -11.77 -4.17
N PRO A 251 -5.78 -11.18 -5.36
CA PRO A 251 -5.44 -9.76 -5.47
C PRO A 251 -6.62 -8.86 -5.05
N PRO A 252 -6.35 -7.63 -4.57
CA PRO A 252 -7.38 -6.65 -4.25
C PRO A 252 -8.15 -6.23 -5.52
N GLN A 253 -9.48 -6.27 -5.47
CA GLN A 253 -10.35 -6.08 -6.64
C GLN A 253 -10.68 -4.58 -6.87
N THR A 254 -10.06 -3.93 -7.86
CA THR A 254 -10.43 -2.57 -8.31
C THR A 254 -10.43 -2.44 -9.84
N PHE A 255 -11.49 -1.88 -10.46
CA PHE A 255 -11.65 -1.85 -11.93
C PHE A 255 -11.33 -0.49 -12.59
N TYR A 256 -11.70 0.64 -11.97
CA TYR A 256 -11.55 1.97 -12.61
C TYR A 256 -10.11 2.50 -12.66
N PRO A 257 -9.30 2.41 -11.58
CA PRO A 257 -7.90 2.87 -11.64
C PRO A 257 -7.10 2.15 -12.73
N PHE A 258 -7.32 0.85 -12.88
CA PHE A 258 -6.70 0.02 -13.90
C PHE A 258 -7.08 0.45 -15.33
N LEU A 259 -8.38 0.70 -15.59
CA LEU A 259 -8.84 1.17 -16.90
C LEU A 259 -8.34 2.57 -17.25
N CYS A 260 -8.20 3.48 -16.28
CA CYS A 260 -7.63 4.81 -16.52
C CYS A 260 -6.19 4.73 -17.06
N VAL A 261 -5.34 3.90 -16.45
CA VAL A 261 -3.95 3.71 -16.89
C VAL A 261 -3.90 3.11 -18.29
N LEU A 262 -4.68 2.04 -18.52
CA LEU A 262 -4.76 1.38 -19.83
C LEU A 262 -5.25 2.34 -20.93
N PHE A 263 -6.29 3.13 -20.64
CA PHE A 263 -6.90 4.03 -21.62
C PHE A 263 -5.98 5.19 -22.00
N VAL A 264 -5.20 5.73 -21.06
CA VAL A 264 -4.17 6.74 -21.35
C VAL A 264 -3.11 6.18 -22.31
N LEU A 265 -2.64 4.95 -22.09
CA LEU A 265 -1.70 4.30 -23.00
C LEU A 265 -2.27 4.12 -24.41
N LEU A 266 -3.55 3.75 -24.54
CA LEU A 266 -4.22 3.61 -25.84
C LEU A 266 -4.39 4.95 -26.58
N VAL A 267 -4.56 6.06 -25.87
CA VAL A 267 -4.58 7.41 -26.45
C VAL A 267 -3.19 7.84 -26.90
N ILE A 268 -2.13 7.57 -26.10
CA ILE A 268 -0.74 7.87 -26.45
C ILE A 268 -0.30 7.10 -27.70
N LEU A 269 -0.67 5.82 -27.79
CA LEU A 269 -0.36 4.97 -28.95
C LEU A 269 -1.23 5.27 -30.18
N GLY A 270 -2.16 6.23 -30.09
CA GLY A 270 -3.01 6.66 -31.20
C GLY A 270 -4.12 5.68 -31.58
N ILE A 271 -4.36 4.65 -30.78
CA ILE A 271 -5.43 3.65 -30.99
C ILE A 271 -6.79 4.27 -30.71
N VAL A 272 -6.88 5.11 -29.66
CA VAL A 272 -8.07 5.91 -29.35
C VAL A 272 -7.95 7.27 -30.03
N PRO A 273 -8.92 7.68 -30.87
CA PRO A 273 -8.85 8.96 -31.57
C PRO A 273 -8.93 10.14 -30.60
N LYS A 274 -8.32 11.26 -31.00
CA LYS A 274 -8.40 12.52 -30.25
C LYS A 274 -9.84 13.07 -30.30
N MET A 275 -10.42 13.39 -29.15
CA MET A 275 -11.82 13.78 -29.01
C MET A 275 -11.97 15.04 -28.16
N GLY A 276 -13.09 15.76 -28.36
CA GLY A 276 -13.47 16.94 -27.56
C GLY A 276 -12.41 18.05 -27.50
N GLY A 277 -12.09 18.51 -26.29
CA GLY A 277 -11.15 19.63 -26.07
C GLY A 277 -9.73 19.34 -26.55
N ILE A 278 -9.27 18.08 -26.47
CA ILE A 278 -7.94 17.69 -26.99
C ILE A 278 -7.92 17.81 -28.52
N LYS A 279 -8.95 17.35 -29.23
CA LYS A 279 -9.03 17.51 -30.69
C LYS A 279 -8.98 18.99 -31.11
N LYS A 280 -9.78 19.84 -30.44
CA LYS A 280 -9.80 21.29 -30.68
C LYS A 280 -8.44 21.95 -30.39
N ALA A 281 -7.72 21.48 -29.38
CA ALA A 281 -6.38 21.98 -29.08
C ALA A 281 -5.38 21.64 -30.20
N TYR A 282 -5.41 20.42 -30.74
CA TYR A 282 -4.56 20.04 -31.88
C TYR A 282 -4.92 20.80 -33.16
N GLU A 283 -6.22 21.00 -33.44
CA GLU A 283 -6.68 21.80 -34.58
C GLU A 283 -6.28 23.28 -34.43
N ARG A 284 -6.36 23.85 -33.22
CA ARG A 284 -5.86 25.20 -32.94
C ARG A 284 -4.37 25.31 -33.21
N VAL A 285 -3.56 24.40 -32.67
CA VAL A 285 -2.11 24.43 -32.91
C VAL A 285 -1.79 24.29 -34.40
N ALA A 286 -2.49 23.42 -35.13
CA ALA A 286 -2.28 23.24 -36.56
C ALA A 286 -2.70 24.45 -37.41
N THR A 287 -3.67 25.25 -36.96
CA THR A 287 -4.24 26.38 -37.74
C THR A 287 -3.68 27.74 -37.33
N THR A 288 -3.47 28.00 -36.04
CA THR A 288 -3.01 29.28 -35.50
C THR A 288 -1.60 29.24 -34.93
N GLY A 289 -1.03 28.05 -34.71
CA GLY A 289 0.25 27.89 -34.02
C GLY A 289 0.19 28.11 -32.50
N GLN A 290 -0.98 28.47 -31.95
CA GLN A 290 -1.12 28.82 -30.54
C GLN A 290 -1.33 27.57 -29.66
N LEU A 291 -0.44 27.37 -28.69
CA LEU A 291 -0.39 26.17 -27.85
C LEU A 291 -1.52 26.10 -26.81
N TRP A 292 -1.98 27.24 -26.28
CA TRP A 292 -3.02 27.33 -25.26
C TRP A 292 -4.28 28.08 -25.75
N PRO A 293 -5.46 27.86 -25.14
CA PRO A 293 -6.66 28.63 -25.44
C PRO A 293 -6.60 30.06 -24.87
N GLU A 294 -7.36 31.00 -25.44
CA GLU A 294 -7.37 32.41 -25.01
C GLU A 294 -7.76 32.60 -23.53
N SER A 295 -8.64 31.75 -23.01
CA SER A 295 -9.03 31.67 -21.59
C SER A 295 -7.88 31.30 -20.65
N SER A 296 -6.76 30.82 -21.20
CA SER A 296 -5.51 30.55 -20.49
C SER A 296 -4.45 31.65 -20.72
N ASN A 297 -4.82 32.77 -21.36
CA ASN A 297 -3.89 33.89 -21.57
C ASN A 297 -3.39 34.45 -20.24
N MET A 298 -4.22 34.52 -19.19
CA MET A 298 -3.78 35.01 -17.87
C MET A 298 -2.66 34.15 -17.27
N GLN A 299 -2.66 32.84 -17.54
CA GLN A 299 -1.65 31.88 -17.06
C GLN A 299 -0.39 31.83 -17.95
N ASN A 300 -0.43 32.45 -19.14
CA ASN A 300 0.64 32.35 -20.15
C ASN A 300 1.12 33.72 -20.68
N GLN A 301 0.52 34.83 -20.24
CA GLN A 301 0.93 36.21 -20.55
C GLN A 301 1.61 36.85 -19.35
N GLY A 302 2.59 37.71 -19.64
CA GLY A 302 3.54 38.24 -18.67
C GLY A 302 3.09 39.45 -17.86
N ASP A 303 1.85 39.46 -17.38
CA ASP A 303 1.35 40.50 -16.46
C ASP A 303 1.58 40.08 -15.00
N GLU A 304 1.69 41.05 -14.07
CA GLU A 304 1.96 40.83 -12.63
C GLU A 304 1.01 39.80 -11.97
N LEU A 305 -0.22 39.63 -12.48
CA LEU A 305 -1.17 38.63 -12.01
C LEU A 305 -0.94 37.23 -12.62
N GLY A 306 -0.38 37.17 -13.82
CA GLY A 306 0.10 35.93 -14.44
C GLY A 306 1.36 35.42 -13.76
N GLU A 307 2.24 36.31 -13.28
CA GLU A 307 3.43 35.96 -12.51
C GLU A 307 3.09 35.26 -11.18
N VAL A 308 2.00 35.65 -10.51
CA VAL A 308 1.48 35.06 -9.26
C VAL A 308 0.70 33.75 -9.52
N MET A 309 0.36 33.45 -10.78
CA MET A 309 -0.39 32.25 -11.20
C MET A 309 0.44 31.28 -12.06
N GLY A 310 1.77 31.39 -12.06
CA GLY A 310 2.68 30.44 -12.72
C GLY A 310 3.17 30.81 -14.13
N ALA A 311 3.01 32.06 -14.57
CA ALA A 311 3.70 32.55 -15.76
C ALA A 311 5.19 32.77 -15.46
N ILE A 312 6.07 32.00 -16.10
CA ILE A 312 7.48 32.40 -16.24
C ILE A 312 7.50 33.54 -17.25
N THR A 313 7.52 34.77 -16.76
CA THR A 313 8.03 35.90 -17.50
C THR A 313 9.55 35.78 -17.51
N ASP A 314 10.10 35.49 -18.68
CA ASP A 314 11.49 35.82 -18.95
C ASP A 314 11.60 37.35 -19.06
N ASN A 315 11.67 38.01 -17.90
CA ASN A 315 11.99 39.44 -17.82
C ASN A 315 13.52 39.67 -17.85
N SER A 316 14.32 38.66 -18.20
CA SER A 316 15.75 38.83 -18.42
C SER A 316 16.04 39.32 -19.85
N LYS A 317 15.62 40.56 -20.14
CA LYS A 317 16.32 41.34 -21.18
C LYS A 317 17.75 41.62 -20.70
N LYS A 318 18.65 40.65 -20.86
CA LYS A 318 20.04 40.78 -21.37
C LYS A 318 20.88 39.53 -21.09
N GLU A 319 21.33 38.94 -22.19
CA GLU A 319 22.63 38.24 -22.34
C GLU A 319 22.86 36.92 -21.61
N GLU A 320 22.16 35.83 -21.95
CA GLU A 320 22.76 34.49 -21.85
C GLU A 320 22.44 33.67 -23.12
N ARG A 321 23.46 32.99 -23.69
CA ARG A 321 23.28 32.08 -24.83
C ARG A 321 22.55 30.84 -24.31
N GLU A 322 21.22 30.82 -24.41
CA GLU A 322 20.42 29.63 -24.13
C GLU A 322 20.77 28.52 -25.12
N VAL A 323 21.37 27.45 -24.61
CA VAL A 323 21.61 26.21 -25.36
C VAL A 323 20.27 25.48 -25.50
N GLU A 324 19.94 24.98 -26.70
CA GLU A 324 18.69 24.22 -26.91
C GLU A 324 18.59 23.05 -25.91
N PRO A 325 17.54 23.01 -25.05
CA PRO A 325 17.42 22.00 -24.02
C PRO A 325 17.24 20.62 -24.67
N HIS A 326 18.13 19.70 -24.33
CA HIS A 326 18.08 18.34 -24.84
C HIS A 326 17.12 17.50 -23.98
N LEU A 327 16.38 16.57 -24.58
CA LEU A 327 15.39 15.74 -23.88
C LEU A 327 15.95 15.01 -22.65
N TRP A 328 17.24 14.66 -22.65
CA TRP A 328 17.90 14.00 -21.51
C TRP A 328 17.97 14.87 -20.25
N THR A 329 18.01 16.21 -20.38
CA THR A 329 18.04 17.12 -19.23
C THR A 329 16.73 17.08 -18.47
N PHE A 330 15.62 16.69 -19.11
CA PHE A 330 14.33 16.44 -18.45
C PHE A 330 14.21 14.98 -17.96
N ILE A 331 14.58 14.00 -18.80
CA ILE A 331 14.41 12.57 -18.50
C ILE A 331 15.24 12.15 -17.30
N VAL A 332 16.48 12.61 -17.17
CA VAL A 332 17.40 12.16 -16.11
C VAL A 332 16.90 12.58 -14.71
N PRO A 333 16.57 13.86 -14.44
CA PRO A 333 15.98 14.22 -13.16
C PRO A 333 14.65 13.51 -12.89
N MET A 334 13.79 13.34 -13.91
CA MET A 334 12.51 12.65 -13.75
C MET A 334 12.69 11.17 -13.37
N LEU A 335 13.61 10.47 -14.02
CA LEU A 335 13.98 9.10 -13.65
C LEU A 335 14.54 9.04 -12.24
N VAL A 336 15.35 10.02 -11.83
CA VAL A 336 15.84 10.09 -10.45
C VAL A 336 14.68 10.28 -9.49
N VAL A 337 13.74 11.18 -9.74
CA VAL A 337 12.54 11.35 -8.89
C VAL A 337 11.77 10.05 -8.79
N ILE A 338 11.49 9.38 -9.91
CA ILE A 338 10.74 8.12 -9.92
C ILE A 338 11.51 7.03 -9.15
N VAL A 339 12.77 6.80 -9.48
CA VAL A 339 13.58 5.73 -8.87
C VAL A 339 13.80 5.99 -7.38
N SER A 340 14.09 7.24 -7.00
CA SER A 340 14.32 7.56 -5.59
C SER A 340 13.03 7.67 -4.78
N ALA A 341 11.90 8.08 -5.36
CA ALA A 341 10.60 8.01 -4.70
C ALA A 341 10.15 6.55 -4.51
N LEU A 342 10.41 5.67 -5.48
CA LEU A 342 10.14 4.23 -5.36
C LEU A 342 11.12 3.53 -4.41
N TRP A 343 12.35 4.00 -4.30
CA TRP A 343 13.37 3.39 -3.45
C TRP A 343 13.29 3.84 -1.98
N LEU A 344 12.85 5.09 -1.75
CA LEU A 344 12.75 5.68 -0.41
C LEU A 344 11.31 5.71 0.12
N ASP A 345 10.33 5.21 -0.66
CA ASP A 345 8.89 5.19 -0.35
C ASP A 345 8.28 6.54 0.06
N ASP A 346 8.95 7.64 -0.29
CA ASP A 346 8.51 8.99 0.04
C ASP A 346 8.92 9.96 -1.08
N ILE A 347 7.88 10.53 -1.67
CA ILE A 347 7.99 11.46 -2.80
C ILE A 347 8.77 12.73 -2.44
N LEU A 348 8.82 13.12 -1.16
CA LEU A 348 9.56 14.29 -0.71
C LEU A 348 11.07 14.11 -0.92
N TYR A 349 11.60 12.93 -0.58
CA TYR A 349 13.01 12.62 -0.87
C TYR A 349 13.25 12.48 -2.36
N GLY A 350 12.29 11.91 -3.11
CA GLY A 350 12.39 11.79 -4.55
C GLY A 350 12.49 13.15 -5.25
N VAL A 351 11.63 14.09 -4.87
CA VAL A 351 11.64 15.46 -5.38
C VAL A 351 12.90 16.21 -4.96
N THR A 352 13.37 16.02 -3.72
CA THR A 352 14.60 16.66 -3.22
C THR A 352 15.84 16.20 -4.00
N LEU A 353 15.96 14.89 -4.27
CA LEU A 353 17.03 14.33 -5.09
C LEU A 353 16.91 14.76 -6.56
N GLY A 354 15.68 14.83 -7.10
CA GLY A 354 15.43 15.36 -8.44
C GLY A 354 15.91 16.80 -8.62
N ILE A 355 15.60 17.68 -7.65
CA ILE A 355 16.07 19.07 -7.66
C ILE A 355 17.59 19.13 -7.55
N ALA A 356 18.22 18.29 -6.72
CA ALA A 356 19.67 18.20 -6.62
C ALA A 356 20.32 17.74 -7.95
N VAL A 357 19.69 16.82 -8.67
CA VAL A 357 20.17 16.38 -9.99
C VAL A 357 19.97 17.46 -11.05
N CYS A 358 18.87 18.22 -11.02
CA CYS A 358 18.71 19.42 -11.86
C CYS A 358 19.84 20.43 -11.57
N PHE A 359 20.19 20.66 -10.31
CA PHE A 359 21.29 21.56 -9.94
C PHE A 359 22.63 21.10 -10.53
N VAL A 360 22.95 19.80 -10.40
CA VAL A 360 24.21 19.22 -10.89
C VAL A 360 24.26 19.11 -12.41
N THR A 361 23.13 18.95 -13.08
CA THR A 361 23.10 18.83 -14.55
C THR A 361 23.01 20.19 -15.23
N TYR A 362 22.19 21.13 -14.74
CA TYR A 362 21.88 22.37 -15.45
C TYR A 362 22.95 23.46 -15.32
N LEU A 363 23.62 23.56 -14.15
CA LEU A 363 24.68 24.56 -13.94
C LEU A 363 25.95 24.27 -14.75
N PRO A 364 26.52 23.04 -14.75
CA PRO A 364 27.74 22.75 -15.50
C PRO A 364 27.53 22.72 -17.02
N THR A 365 26.34 22.33 -17.48
CA THR A 365 25.98 22.35 -18.90
C THR A 365 25.63 23.74 -19.42
N ARG A 366 25.60 24.76 -18.53
CA ARG A 366 25.21 26.15 -18.83
C ARG A 366 23.84 26.25 -19.51
N VAL A 367 22.92 25.35 -19.14
CA VAL A 367 21.52 25.43 -19.56
C VAL A 367 20.83 26.59 -18.83
N MET A 368 21.24 26.90 -17.60
CA MET A 368 20.80 28.09 -16.85
C MET A 368 21.84 28.54 -15.81
N SER A 369 21.81 29.82 -15.42
CA SER A 369 22.64 30.37 -14.36
C SER A 369 22.20 29.91 -12.95
N LEU A 370 23.08 30.05 -11.96
CA LEU A 370 22.74 29.78 -10.54
C LEU A 370 21.62 30.69 -10.05
N SER A 371 21.58 31.96 -10.48
CA SER A 371 20.50 32.88 -10.11
C SER A 371 19.17 32.38 -10.67
N SER A 372 19.14 32.08 -11.97
CA SER A 372 17.95 31.59 -12.66
C SER A 372 17.43 30.28 -12.06
N PHE A 373 18.33 29.39 -11.61
CA PHE A 373 17.95 28.15 -10.93
C PHE A 373 17.29 28.40 -9.56
N CYS A 374 17.87 29.29 -8.75
CA CYS A 374 17.30 29.68 -7.45
C CYS A 374 15.95 30.40 -7.62
N ASP A 375 15.86 31.29 -8.62
CA ASP A 375 14.63 32.01 -8.96
C ASP A 375 13.53 31.04 -9.41
N ALA A 376 13.88 30.01 -10.22
CA ALA A 376 12.95 28.95 -10.61
C ALA A 376 12.46 28.11 -9.43
N CYS A 377 13.34 27.77 -8.47
CA CYS A 377 12.93 27.07 -7.25
C CYS A 377 11.99 27.92 -6.39
N TYR A 378 12.26 29.21 -6.25
CA TYR A 378 11.41 30.13 -5.49
C TYR A 378 10.04 30.30 -6.14
N LYS A 379 10.01 30.50 -7.47
CA LYS A 379 8.78 30.57 -8.26
C LYS A 379 7.95 29.30 -8.13
N GLY A 380 8.58 28.12 -8.17
CA GLY A 380 7.89 26.86 -7.94
C GLY A 380 7.24 26.76 -6.56
N LEU A 381 7.87 27.32 -5.51
CA LEU A 381 7.30 27.37 -4.17
C LEU A 381 6.13 28.38 -4.07
N GLU A 382 6.22 29.51 -4.76
CA GLU A 382 5.15 30.51 -4.88
C GLU A 382 3.91 29.92 -5.59
N ASP A 383 4.10 29.23 -6.71
CA ASP A 383 3.02 28.58 -7.46
C ASP A 383 2.29 27.52 -6.62
N MET A 384 3.03 26.79 -5.77
CA MET A 384 2.45 25.80 -4.86
C MET A 384 1.64 26.44 -3.72
N LEU A 385 1.93 27.69 -3.32
CA LEU A 385 1.21 28.38 -2.25
C LEU A 385 -0.25 28.66 -2.64
N PHE A 386 -0.48 29.13 -3.86
CA PHE A 386 -1.83 29.35 -4.38
C PHE A 386 -2.64 28.04 -4.37
N ILE A 387 -2.02 26.94 -4.83
CA ILE A 387 -2.64 25.62 -4.84
C ILE A 387 -2.96 25.17 -3.41
N ALA A 388 -2.04 25.33 -2.46
CA ALA A 388 -2.27 24.98 -1.06
C ALA A 388 -3.49 25.73 -0.47
N VAL A 389 -3.66 27.02 -0.79
CA VAL A 389 -4.82 27.82 -0.36
C VAL A 389 -6.12 27.32 -0.97
N VAL A 390 -6.13 27.02 -2.28
CA VAL A 390 -7.31 26.47 -2.97
C VAL A 390 -7.68 25.10 -2.38
N LEU A 391 -6.70 24.23 -2.13
CA LEU A 391 -6.89 22.92 -1.50
C LEU A 391 -7.49 23.06 -0.10
N VAL A 392 -6.90 23.90 0.77
CA VAL A 392 -7.41 24.14 2.13
C VAL A 392 -8.83 24.70 2.10
N THR A 393 -9.15 25.60 1.17
CA THR A 393 -10.50 26.15 1.01
C THR A 393 -11.51 25.07 0.56
N SER A 394 -11.09 24.18 -0.35
CA SER A 394 -11.87 23.00 -0.75
C SER A 394 -12.16 22.06 0.42
N LEU A 395 -11.20 21.88 1.36
CA LEU A 395 -11.41 21.09 2.57
C LEU A 395 -12.49 21.67 3.49
N PHE A 396 -12.61 22.99 3.61
CA PHE A 396 -13.70 23.63 4.39
C PHE A 396 -15.06 23.52 3.71
N TYR A 397 -15.10 23.65 2.37
CA TYR A 397 -16.31 23.43 1.59
C TYR A 397 -16.84 22.00 1.74
N ARG A 398 -15.93 21.02 1.74
CA ARG A 398 -16.25 19.61 2.03
C ARG A 398 -16.90 19.43 3.40
N ASP A 399 -16.32 20.00 4.45
CA ASP A 399 -16.86 19.84 5.82
C ASP A 399 -18.28 20.41 5.91
N SER A 400 -18.55 21.48 5.16
CA SER A 400 -19.90 22.06 5.03
C SER A 400 -20.87 21.13 4.29
N ILE A 401 -20.45 20.49 3.20
CA ILE A 401 -21.29 19.52 2.45
C ILE A 401 -21.61 18.28 3.30
N ASN A 402 -20.63 17.80 4.05
CA ASN A 402 -20.81 16.67 4.97
C ASN A 402 -21.79 17.03 6.10
N LEU A 403 -21.72 18.26 6.62
CA LEU A 403 -22.65 18.76 7.64
C LEU A 403 -24.10 18.87 7.11
N VAL A 404 -24.27 19.15 5.82
CA VAL A 404 -25.59 19.17 5.15
C VAL A 404 -26.17 17.76 4.95
N GLY A 405 -25.34 16.70 5.07
CA GLY A 405 -25.79 15.31 4.97
C GLY A 405 -26.08 14.84 3.54
N LEU A 406 -25.48 15.50 2.53
CA LEU A 406 -25.65 15.16 1.11
C LEU A 406 -25.40 13.66 0.80
N PRO A 407 -24.34 13.01 1.34
CA PRO A 407 -24.12 11.58 1.12
C PRO A 407 -25.27 10.71 1.64
N HIS A 408 -25.80 11.03 2.83
CA HIS A 408 -26.93 10.29 3.42
C HIS A 408 -28.23 10.46 2.63
N TYR A 409 -28.47 11.65 2.09
CA TYR A 409 -29.64 11.93 1.26
C TYR A 409 -29.63 11.11 -0.05
N LEU A 410 -28.49 11.07 -0.74
CA LEU A 410 -28.37 10.35 -2.01
C LEU A 410 -28.53 8.84 -1.83
N ILE A 411 -28.02 8.29 -0.73
CA ILE A 411 -28.18 6.86 -0.43
C ILE A 411 -29.63 6.52 -0.05
N LYS A 412 -30.33 7.40 0.67
CA LYS A 412 -31.76 7.22 0.99
C LYS A 412 -32.64 7.17 -0.26
N ILE A 413 -32.31 7.96 -1.29
CA ILE A 413 -33.02 7.94 -2.58
C ILE A 413 -32.73 6.67 -3.37
N ALA A 414 -31.51 6.15 -3.28
CA ALA A 414 -31.05 5.01 -4.06
C ALA A 414 -31.46 3.65 -3.49
N GLY A 415 -31.66 3.56 -2.17
CA GLY A 415 -32.00 2.32 -1.46
C GLY A 415 -33.11 1.47 -2.11
N PRO A 416 -34.22 2.05 -2.61
CA PRO A 416 -35.29 1.27 -3.27
C PRO A 416 -34.88 0.57 -4.57
N TYR A 417 -33.79 0.99 -5.22
CA TYR A 417 -33.34 0.46 -6.52
C TYR A 417 -32.12 -0.48 -6.39
N MET A 418 -31.58 -0.65 -5.18
CA MET A 418 -30.38 -1.41 -4.90
C MET A 418 -30.72 -2.88 -4.58
N ASN A 419 -30.61 -3.75 -5.58
CA ASN A 419 -30.61 -5.21 -5.39
C ASN A 419 -29.18 -5.77 -5.54
N ALA A 420 -28.98 -7.06 -5.24
CA ALA A 420 -27.66 -7.72 -5.23
C ALA A 420 -26.81 -7.43 -6.49
N VAL A 421 -27.48 -7.46 -7.64
CA VAL A 421 -26.89 -7.35 -8.98
C VAL A 421 -26.51 -5.91 -9.32
N TRP A 422 -27.37 -4.95 -8.98
CA TRP A 422 -27.19 -3.55 -9.36
C TRP A 422 -26.41 -2.74 -8.34
N LEU A 423 -26.24 -3.24 -7.12
CA LEU A 423 -25.62 -2.49 -6.03
C LEU A 423 -24.22 -1.94 -6.36
N PRO A 424 -23.26 -2.72 -6.89
CA PRO A 424 -21.92 -2.19 -7.20
C PRO A 424 -21.97 -1.11 -8.29
N ALA A 425 -22.78 -1.30 -9.33
CA ALA A 425 -22.90 -0.37 -10.44
C ALA A 425 -23.60 0.95 -10.01
N ILE A 426 -24.64 0.86 -9.20
CA ILE A 426 -25.35 2.02 -8.65
C ILE A 426 -24.45 2.76 -7.65
N ALA A 427 -23.70 2.03 -6.81
CA ALA A 427 -22.72 2.61 -5.89
C ALA A 427 -21.62 3.37 -6.66
N PHE A 428 -21.09 2.79 -7.73
CA PHE A 428 -20.08 3.42 -8.58
C PHE A 428 -20.55 4.79 -9.11
N ILE A 429 -21.77 4.87 -9.65
CA ILE A 429 -22.29 6.11 -10.23
C ILE A 429 -22.66 7.12 -9.14
N LEU A 430 -23.40 6.73 -8.12
CA LEU A 430 -23.89 7.66 -7.10
C LEU A 430 -22.75 8.25 -6.28
N ILE A 431 -21.82 7.41 -5.83
CA ILE A 431 -20.64 7.88 -5.10
C ILE A 431 -19.77 8.69 -6.03
N GLY A 432 -19.68 8.32 -7.30
CA GLY A 432 -18.96 9.09 -8.31
C GLY A 432 -19.51 10.51 -8.46
N LEU A 433 -20.84 10.66 -8.50
CA LEU A 433 -21.51 11.95 -8.54
C LEU A 433 -21.31 12.75 -7.25
N VAL A 434 -21.30 12.08 -6.09
CA VAL A 434 -20.98 12.72 -4.79
C VAL A 434 -19.54 13.21 -4.80
N CYS A 435 -18.58 12.37 -5.19
CA CYS A 435 -17.16 12.70 -5.32
C CYS A 435 -16.92 13.82 -6.33
N PHE A 436 -17.68 13.84 -7.43
CA PHE A 436 -17.67 14.93 -8.41
C PHE A 436 -18.19 16.25 -7.81
N ALA A 437 -19.30 16.20 -7.07
CA ALA A 437 -19.91 17.38 -6.45
C ALA A 437 -19.13 17.88 -5.22
N THR A 438 -18.28 17.04 -4.63
CA THR A 438 -17.48 17.36 -3.42
C THR A 438 -16.00 17.54 -3.71
N GLY A 439 -15.53 17.13 -4.89
CA GLY A 439 -14.14 17.21 -5.32
C GLY A 439 -13.16 16.36 -4.50
N ASN A 440 -13.60 15.29 -3.83
CA ASN A 440 -12.78 14.52 -2.89
C ASN A 440 -12.70 13.02 -3.23
N ILE A 441 -11.49 12.46 -3.19
CA ILE A 441 -11.19 11.05 -3.49
C ILE A 441 -11.06 10.15 -2.26
N TRP A 442 -10.80 10.69 -1.06
CA TRP A 442 -10.48 9.91 0.15
C TRP A 442 -11.63 9.87 1.18
N SER A 443 -12.36 10.98 1.36
CA SER A 443 -13.36 11.09 2.43
C SER A 443 -14.70 10.49 2.07
N VAL A 444 -15.13 10.61 0.81
CA VAL A 444 -16.46 10.13 0.39
C VAL A 444 -16.54 8.60 0.40
N PRO A 445 -15.53 7.83 -0.07
CA PRO A 445 -15.48 6.40 0.16
C PRO A 445 -15.61 6.01 1.62
N ALA A 446 -14.87 6.68 2.51
CA ALA A 446 -14.90 6.40 3.94
C ALA A 446 -16.28 6.65 4.58
N VAL A 447 -17.02 7.66 4.11
CA VAL A 447 -18.38 7.97 4.60
C VAL A 447 -19.44 7.06 3.99
N CYS A 448 -19.31 6.70 2.71
CA CYS A 448 -20.32 5.90 2.01
C CYS A 448 -20.18 4.40 2.30
N THR A 449 -18.96 3.90 2.54
CA THR A 449 -18.69 2.48 2.87
C THR A 449 -19.53 1.94 4.03
N PRO A 450 -19.58 2.57 5.22
CA PRO A 450 -20.36 2.05 6.36
C PRO A 450 -21.88 2.06 6.13
N ILE A 451 -22.37 2.70 5.06
CA ILE A 451 -23.78 2.76 4.69
C ILE A 451 -24.11 1.73 3.61
N ILE A 452 -23.22 1.60 2.61
CA ILE A 452 -23.42 0.71 1.46
C ILE A 452 -23.06 -0.73 1.81
N LEU A 453 -22.10 -0.96 2.70
CA LEU A 453 -21.66 -2.29 3.09
C LEU A 453 -22.77 -3.10 3.80
N PRO A 454 -23.53 -2.55 4.79
CA PRO A 454 -24.70 -3.25 5.34
C PRO A 454 -25.80 -3.53 4.30
N LEU A 455 -25.91 -2.68 3.28
CA LEU A 455 -26.85 -2.89 2.17
C LEU A 455 -26.36 -4.01 1.24
N ALA A 456 -25.06 -4.13 1.00
CA ALA A 456 -24.46 -5.26 0.28
C ALA A 456 -24.73 -6.58 0.99
N VAL A 457 -24.53 -6.60 2.31
CA VAL A 457 -24.82 -7.78 3.13
C VAL A 457 -26.30 -8.15 3.10
N SER A 458 -27.21 -7.18 3.25
CA SER A 458 -28.66 -7.46 3.30
C SER A 458 -29.26 -7.84 1.95
N THR A 459 -28.65 -7.40 0.85
CA THR A 459 -29.09 -7.73 -0.51
C THR A 459 -28.39 -8.97 -1.08
N GLY A 460 -27.29 -9.44 -0.46
CA GLY A 460 -26.49 -10.56 -0.97
C GLY A 460 -25.48 -10.15 -2.06
N ALA A 461 -25.20 -8.86 -2.23
CA ALA A 461 -24.24 -8.39 -3.22
C ALA A 461 -22.80 -8.77 -2.84
N SER A 462 -21.96 -9.04 -3.84
CA SER A 462 -20.52 -9.24 -3.63
C SER A 462 -19.88 -8.02 -2.98
N ILE A 463 -19.39 -8.21 -1.77
CA ILE A 463 -18.79 -7.16 -0.95
C ILE A 463 -17.47 -6.64 -1.54
N PRO A 464 -16.52 -7.49 -1.98
CA PRO A 464 -15.29 -7.03 -2.61
C PRO A 464 -15.57 -6.21 -3.88
N LEU A 465 -16.55 -6.64 -4.68
CA LEU A 465 -16.99 -5.92 -5.88
C LEU A 465 -17.60 -4.56 -5.54
N THR A 466 -18.39 -4.49 -4.47
CA THR A 466 -19.01 -3.25 -3.98
C THR A 466 -17.97 -2.28 -3.43
N LEU A 467 -16.96 -2.75 -2.70
CA LEU A 467 -15.84 -1.93 -2.21
C LEU A 467 -14.96 -1.45 -3.37
N GLY A 468 -14.64 -2.32 -4.33
CA GLY A 468 -13.96 -1.95 -5.57
C GLY A 468 -14.71 -0.85 -6.33
N ALA A 469 -16.04 -0.95 -6.39
CA ALA A 469 -16.92 0.08 -6.96
C ALA A 469 -16.86 1.41 -6.21
N ILE A 470 -16.85 1.39 -4.87
CA ILE A 470 -16.75 2.59 -4.04
C ILE A 470 -15.42 3.33 -4.27
N ILE A 471 -14.30 2.60 -4.28
CA ILE A 471 -12.97 3.20 -4.52
C ILE A 471 -12.88 3.72 -5.96
N SER A 472 -13.37 2.94 -6.92
CA SER A 472 -13.45 3.33 -8.33
C SER A 472 -14.28 4.60 -8.54
N ALA A 473 -15.38 4.74 -7.81
CA ALA A 473 -16.25 5.91 -7.84
C ALA A 473 -15.53 7.17 -7.38
N ALA A 474 -14.69 7.05 -6.35
CA ALA A 474 -13.90 8.14 -5.83
C ALA A 474 -12.93 8.69 -6.88
N CYS A 475 -12.18 7.79 -7.51
CA CYS A 475 -11.25 8.13 -8.58
C CYS A 475 -11.98 8.80 -9.75
N PHE A 476 -13.12 8.25 -10.17
CA PHE A 476 -13.95 8.84 -11.22
C PHE A 476 -14.42 10.26 -10.86
N GLY A 477 -15.07 10.42 -9.70
CA GLY A 477 -15.66 11.69 -9.33
C GLY A 477 -14.62 12.78 -9.13
N ALA A 478 -13.50 12.46 -8.49
CA ALA A 478 -12.39 13.41 -8.32
C ALA A 478 -11.78 13.79 -9.67
N GLN A 479 -11.58 12.84 -10.59
CA GLN A 479 -11.00 13.14 -11.90
C GLN A 479 -11.94 13.94 -12.81
N ALA A 480 -13.25 13.71 -12.72
CA ALA A 480 -14.25 14.46 -13.49
C ALA A 480 -14.48 15.88 -12.93
N CYS A 481 -14.26 16.09 -11.63
CA CYS A 481 -14.54 17.36 -10.95
C CYS A 481 -13.65 18.51 -11.47
N PHE A 482 -14.26 19.67 -11.69
CA PHE A 482 -13.58 20.87 -12.22
C PHE A 482 -12.62 21.53 -11.24
N TYR A 483 -12.74 21.23 -9.94
CA TYR A 483 -12.02 21.90 -8.85
C TYR A 483 -11.45 20.90 -7.83
N SER A 484 -11.32 19.63 -8.20
CA SER A 484 -10.61 18.65 -7.39
C SER A 484 -9.11 18.93 -7.38
N ASP A 485 -8.44 18.42 -6.34
CA ASP A 485 -6.98 18.40 -6.24
C ASP A 485 -6.31 17.83 -7.49
N VAL A 486 -6.82 16.72 -8.03
CA VAL A 486 -6.30 16.07 -9.24
C VAL A 486 -6.38 17.00 -10.47
N THR A 487 -7.53 17.65 -10.68
CA THR A 487 -7.74 18.54 -11.83
C THR A 487 -6.94 19.83 -11.70
N LEU A 488 -6.90 20.41 -10.50
CA LEU A 488 -6.18 21.66 -10.23
C LEU A 488 -4.67 21.50 -10.40
N LEU A 489 -4.10 20.42 -9.85
CA LEU A 489 -2.67 20.11 -9.99
C LEU A 489 -2.30 19.86 -11.46
N SER A 490 -3.12 19.11 -12.18
CA SER A 490 -2.84 18.77 -13.58
C SER A 490 -2.98 19.97 -14.52
N ALA A 491 -4.01 20.80 -14.32
CA ALA A 491 -4.24 22.01 -15.11
C ALA A 491 -3.13 23.06 -14.88
N SER A 492 -2.73 23.23 -13.62
CA SER A 492 -1.61 24.12 -13.24
C SER A 492 -0.29 23.67 -13.84
N ALA A 493 0.04 22.37 -13.77
CA ALA A 493 1.25 21.81 -14.37
C ALA A 493 1.30 22.02 -15.90
N CYS A 494 0.14 22.06 -16.56
CA CYS A 494 0.03 22.32 -17.99
C CYS A 494 -0.14 23.81 -18.35
N ARG A 495 -0.24 24.72 -17.37
CA ARG A 495 -0.59 26.14 -17.54
C ARG A 495 -1.87 26.37 -18.33
N ILE A 496 -2.86 25.51 -18.15
CA ILE A 496 -4.16 25.63 -18.79
C ILE A 496 -5.17 26.00 -17.72
N ASN A 497 -6.14 26.85 -18.08
CA ASN A 497 -7.27 27.16 -17.22
C ASN A 497 -7.98 25.86 -16.80
N ASN A 498 -8.25 25.73 -15.50
CA ASN A 498 -8.87 24.54 -14.91
C ASN A 498 -10.14 24.09 -15.64
N VAL A 499 -10.96 25.03 -16.09
CA VAL A 499 -12.20 24.73 -16.81
C VAL A 499 -11.91 24.11 -18.17
N ASP A 500 -10.94 24.65 -18.92
CA ASP A 500 -10.59 24.12 -20.23
C ASP A 500 -9.95 22.73 -20.13
N TYR A 501 -9.07 22.54 -19.14
CA TYR A 501 -8.46 21.25 -18.85
C TYR A 501 -9.53 20.21 -18.51
N ALA A 502 -10.44 20.53 -17.59
CA ALA A 502 -11.51 19.65 -17.19
C ALA A 502 -12.45 19.30 -18.37
N VAL A 503 -12.85 20.29 -19.17
CA VAL A 503 -13.69 20.07 -20.37
C VAL A 503 -12.97 19.18 -21.39
N ALA A 504 -11.63 19.28 -21.50
CA ALA A 504 -10.86 18.47 -22.43
C ALA A 504 -10.82 16.98 -22.06
N GLN A 505 -10.78 16.65 -20.76
CA GLN A 505 -10.74 15.26 -20.27
C GLN A 505 -12.12 14.58 -20.19
N LEU A 506 -13.21 15.33 -20.07
CA LEU A 506 -14.58 14.80 -19.90
C LEU A 506 -14.99 13.69 -20.91
N PRO A 507 -14.72 13.81 -22.23
CA PRO A 507 -15.08 12.76 -23.19
C PRO A 507 -14.39 11.43 -22.91
N TYR A 508 -13.14 11.46 -22.44
CA TYR A 508 -12.35 10.28 -22.14
C TYR A 508 -12.80 9.64 -20.84
N ILE A 509 -13.00 10.46 -19.80
CA ILE A 509 -13.54 10.01 -18.52
C ILE A 509 -14.93 9.39 -18.73
N GLY A 510 -15.79 10.00 -19.55
CA GLY A 510 -17.12 9.46 -19.85
C GLY A 510 -17.08 8.05 -20.46
N ILE A 511 -16.11 7.78 -21.35
CA ILE A 511 -15.94 6.44 -21.95
C ILE A 511 -15.46 5.43 -20.90
N VAL A 512 -14.44 5.79 -20.11
CA VAL A 512 -13.90 4.91 -19.06
C VAL A 512 -14.95 4.61 -18.00
N THR A 513 -15.75 5.61 -17.61
CA THR A 513 -16.87 5.47 -16.69
C THR A 513 -17.96 4.57 -17.27
N ALA A 514 -18.31 4.72 -18.55
CA ALA A 514 -19.31 3.87 -19.20
C ALA A 514 -18.86 2.39 -19.26
N ILE A 515 -17.59 2.15 -19.63
CA ILE A 515 -17.02 0.80 -19.65
C ILE A 515 -16.98 0.21 -18.23
N SER A 516 -16.51 0.99 -17.26
CA SER A 516 -16.44 0.58 -15.85
C SER A 516 -17.83 0.24 -15.30
N PHE A 517 -18.85 1.04 -15.63
CA PHE A 517 -20.24 0.77 -15.25
C PHE A 517 -20.74 -0.55 -15.83
N VAL A 518 -20.51 -0.80 -17.14
CA VAL A 518 -20.90 -2.06 -17.78
C VAL A 518 -20.18 -3.25 -17.14
N LEU A 519 -18.89 -3.13 -16.81
CA LEU A 519 -18.14 -4.18 -16.12
C LEU A 519 -18.68 -4.45 -14.71
N TYR A 520 -19.04 -3.41 -13.95
CA TYR A 520 -19.69 -3.58 -12.64
C TYR A 520 -21.06 -4.24 -12.74
N VAL A 521 -21.83 -3.98 -13.79
CA VAL A 521 -23.10 -4.67 -14.06
C VAL A 521 -22.85 -6.14 -14.40
N ILE A 522 -21.93 -6.44 -15.33
CA ILE A 522 -21.59 -7.82 -15.72
C ILE A 522 -21.06 -8.61 -14.53
N ALA A 523 -20.11 -8.05 -13.78
CA ALA A 523 -19.57 -8.66 -12.57
C ALA A 523 -20.65 -8.83 -11.50
N GLY A 524 -21.58 -7.87 -11.38
CA GLY A 524 -22.76 -7.98 -10.52
C GLY A 524 -23.64 -9.16 -10.89
N PHE A 525 -23.90 -9.42 -12.18
CA PHE A 525 -24.64 -10.61 -12.62
C PHE A 525 -23.86 -11.92 -12.46
N ALA A 526 -22.53 -11.89 -12.57
CA ALA A 526 -21.68 -13.08 -12.47
C ALA A 526 -21.41 -13.51 -11.01
N MET A 527 -21.51 -12.58 -10.06
CA MET A 527 -21.16 -12.79 -8.65
C MET A 527 -22.35 -12.67 -7.67
N ALA A 528 -23.58 -12.49 -8.17
CA ALA A 528 -24.81 -12.42 -7.37
C ALA A 528 -25.53 -13.76 -7.23
#